data_AF-A0A147IJF8-F1
#
_entry.id   AF-A0A147IJF8-F1
#
_cell.length_a   1.000
_cell.length_b   1.000
_cell.length_c   1.000
_cell.angle_alpha   90.00
_cell.angle_beta   90.00
_cell.angle_gamma   90.00
#
_symmetry.space_group_name_H-M   'P 1'
#
loop_
_entity.id
_entity.type
_entity.pdbx_description
1 polymer ?
#
loop_
_entity_poly.entity_id
_entity_poly.type
_entity_poly.pdbx_seq_one_letter_code
_entity_poly.pdbx_strand_id
1 'polypeptide(L)'
;LHSLMDGLGIGVAFQIDTAAGWMIALAVLTHDVADGVNTVSLSLAARSEAAARRWLVLNGLAPMLGVVIGLAITIPSTMLAPLMALFAGIFLYIGACELVPRSQSLDPRLRTGMGTLAGIVLMLAVTHFAH
;
A
#
# COMPACT_ATOMS: atom_id res chain seq x y z
N LEU A 1 10.10 -0.79 2.13
CA LEU A 1 10.28 -0.04 0.87
C LEU A 1 8.93 0.28 0.24
N HIS A 2 8.03 -0.70 0.08
CA HIS A 2 6.67 -0.45 -0.42
C HIS A 2 5.94 0.65 0.38
N SER A 3 5.90 0.60 1.72
CA SER A 3 5.23 1.64 2.53
C SER A 3 5.82 3.04 2.37
N LEU A 4 7.11 3.17 2.01
CA LEU A 4 7.68 4.47 1.67
C LEU A 4 7.17 4.95 0.32
N MET A 5 7.05 4.04 -0.65
CA MET A 5 6.50 4.33 -1.98
C MET A 5 5.01 4.63 -1.91
N ASP A 6 4.25 3.96 -1.03
CA ASP A 6 2.85 4.26 -0.73
C ASP A 6 2.70 5.73 -0.33
N GLY A 7 3.52 6.17 0.65
CA GLY A 7 3.58 7.57 1.07
C GLY A 7 3.98 8.54 -0.04
N LEU A 8 4.99 8.16 -0.85
CA LEU A 8 5.44 9.00 -1.95
C LEU A 8 4.35 9.14 -3.03
N GLY A 9 3.60 8.07 -3.31
CA GLY A 9 2.43 8.09 -4.17
C GLY A 9 1.37 9.07 -3.68
N ILE A 10 1.07 9.10 -2.38
CA ILE A 10 0.15 10.08 -1.77
C ILE A 10 0.67 11.52 -2.00
N GLY A 11 1.94 11.79 -1.67
CA GLY A 11 2.52 13.12 -1.80
C GLY A 11 2.50 13.64 -3.24
N VAL A 12 2.81 12.79 -4.21
CA VAL A 12 2.74 13.16 -5.64
C VAL A 12 1.29 13.31 -6.11
N ALA A 13 0.37 12.49 -5.62
CA ALA A 13 -1.06 12.60 -5.96
C ALA A 13 -1.65 13.96 -5.55
N PHE A 14 -1.24 14.51 -4.40
CA PHE A 14 -1.62 15.87 -3.98
C PHE A 14 -1.08 16.97 -4.90
N GLN A 15 -0.03 16.70 -5.69
CA GLN A 15 0.45 17.63 -6.72
C GLN A 15 -0.38 17.58 -8.01
N ILE A 16 -1.20 16.52 -8.20
CA ILE A 16 -2.17 16.46 -9.31
C ILE A 16 -3.38 17.30 -8.94
N ASP A 17 -4.09 16.89 -7.87
CA ASP A 17 -5.17 17.65 -7.25
C ASP A 17 -5.49 17.09 -5.85
N THR A 18 -6.34 17.81 -5.10
CA THR A 18 -6.71 17.42 -3.73
C THR A 18 -7.56 16.14 -3.67
N ALA A 19 -8.39 15.88 -4.70
CA ALA A 19 -9.25 14.71 -4.71
C ALA A 19 -8.43 13.43 -4.93
N ALA A 20 -7.50 13.45 -5.89
CA ALA A 20 -6.55 12.37 -6.16
C ALA A 20 -5.68 12.07 -4.93
N GLY A 21 -5.20 13.11 -4.25
CA GLY A 21 -4.42 12.98 -3.01
C GLY A 21 -5.19 12.23 -1.91
N TRP A 22 -6.43 12.63 -1.63
CA TRP A 22 -7.26 11.95 -0.64
C TRP A 22 -7.67 10.54 -1.05
N MET A 23 -7.98 10.33 -2.33
CA MET A 23 -8.32 9.01 -2.86
C MET A 23 -7.18 8.01 -2.66
N ILE A 24 -5.94 8.40 -3.00
CA ILE A 24 -4.77 7.54 -2.82
C ILE A 24 -4.44 7.38 -1.34
N ALA A 25 -4.56 8.42 -0.51
CA ALA A 25 -4.36 8.32 0.93
C ALA A 25 -5.31 7.33 1.61
N LEU A 26 -6.59 7.35 1.24
CA LEU A 26 -7.58 6.42 1.77
C LEU A 26 -7.36 4.99 1.30
N ALA A 27 -6.97 4.80 0.03
CA ALA A 27 -6.59 3.50 -0.50
C ALA A 27 -5.40 2.91 0.28
N VAL A 28 -4.31 3.69 0.40
CA VAL A 28 -3.11 3.27 1.16
C VAL A 28 -3.45 2.94 2.60
N LEU A 29 -4.19 3.82 3.29
CA LEU A 29 -4.58 3.58 4.67
C LEU A 29 -5.36 2.26 4.83
N THR A 30 -6.20 1.91 3.87
CA THR A 30 -7.04 0.71 3.92
C THR A 30 -6.21 -0.56 3.84
N HIS A 31 -5.24 -0.65 2.92
CA HIS A 31 -4.41 -1.84 2.81
C HIS A 31 -3.26 -1.88 3.82
N ASP A 32 -2.77 -0.71 4.28
CA ASP A 32 -1.70 -0.61 5.28
C ASP A 32 -2.08 -1.25 6.63
N VAL A 33 -3.38 -1.28 6.96
CA VAL A 33 -3.88 -2.02 8.13
C VAL A 33 -3.57 -3.51 8.01
N ALA A 34 -3.83 -4.10 6.84
CA ALA A 34 -3.55 -5.50 6.59
C ALA A 34 -2.03 -5.77 6.62
N ASP A 35 -1.22 -4.88 6.05
CA ASP A 35 0.24 -4.98 6.08
C ASP A 35 0.82 -4.87 7.50
N GLY A 36 0.27 -3.99 8.34
CA GLY A 36 0.62 -3.86 9.75
C GLY A 36 0.32 -5.15 10.54
N VAL A 37 -0.86 -5.73 10.34
CA VAL A 37 -1.25 -7.01 10.96
C VAL A 37 -0.32 -8.14 10.50
N ASN A 38 0.00 -8.21 9.21
CA ASN A 38 0.93 -9.20 8.65
C ASN A 38 2.34 -9.05 9.24
N THR A 39 2.85 -7.82 9.33
CA THR A 39 4.17 -7.49 9.90
C THR A 39 4.30 -7.94 11.35
N VAL A 40 3.29 -7.67 12.17
CA VAL A 40 3.26 -8.10 13.58
C VAL A 40 3.16 -9.63 13.66
N SER A 41 2.27 -10.24 12.88
CA SER A 41 2.05 -11.69 12.90
C SER A 41 3.32 -12.47 12.54
N LEU A 42 4.05 -12.04 11.49
CA LEU A 42 5.32 -12.65 11.09
C LEU A 42 6.42 -12.45 12.15
N SER A 43 6.50 -11.27 12.76
CA SER A 43 7.50 -10.97 13.78
C SER A 43 7.27 -11.76 15.08
N LEU A 44 6.01 -11.97 15.45
CA LEU A 44 5.63 -12.81 16.58
C LEU A 44 5.83 -14.30 16.30
N ALA A 45 5.57 -14.75 15.07
CA ALA A 45 5.91 -16.10 14.63
C ALA A 45 7.43 -16.37 14.72
N ALA A 46 8.25 -15.35 14.47
CA ALA A 46 9.70 -15.36 14.71
C ALA A 46 10.10 -15.18 16.19
N ARG A 47 9.14 -15.21 17.14
CA ARG A 47 9.31 -15.12 18.60
C ARG A 47 10.04 -13.87 19.11
N SER A 48 9.86 -12.71 18.46
CA SER A 48 10.45 -11.45 18.93
C SER A 48 9.42 -10.33 19.01
N GLU A 49 8.88 -10.09 20.20
CA GLU A 49 7.96 -8.98 20.46
C GLU A 49 8.62 -7.61 20.25
N ALA A 50 9.89 -7.48 20.61
CA ALA A 50 10.67 -6.26 20.38
C ALA A 50 10.81 -5.97 18.88
N ALA A 51 11.07 -7.01 18.06
CA ALA A 51 11.09 -6.86 16.62
C ALA A 51 9.70 -6.51 16.07
N ALA A 52 8.64 -7.15 16.57
CA ALA A 52 7.26 -6.86 16.13
C ALA A 52 6.89 -5.39 16.34
N ARG A 53 7.16 -4.83 17.54
CA ARG A 53 6.93 -3.41 17.81
C ARG A 53 7.79 -2.51 16.93
N ARG A 54 9.07 -2.83 16.77
CA ARG A 54 9.99 -2.05 15.92
C ARG A 54 9.50 -2.01 14.47
N TRP A 55 9.16 -3.16 13.90
CA TRP A 55 8.69 -3.23 12.52
C TRP A 55 7.34 -2.56 12.33
N LEU A 56 6.42 -2.67 13.29
CA LEU A 56 5.14 -1.95 13.24
C LEU A 56 5.35 -0.43 13.22
N VAL A 57 6.23 0.09 14.07
CA VAL A 57 6.54 1.53 14.09
C VAL A 57 7.21 1.97 12.79
N LEU A 58 8.18 1.21 12.29
CA LEU A 58 8.84 1.51 11.02
C LEU A 58 7.86 1.47 9.84
N ASN A 59 6.92 0.51 9.85
CA ASN A 59 5.88 0.38 8.85
C ASN A 59 4.95 1.61 8.87
N GLY A 60 4.53 2.07 10.05
CA GLY A 60 3.68 3.26 10.17
C GLY A 60 4.38 4.58 9.85
N LEU A 61 5.69 4.70 10.12
CA LEU A 61 6.46 5.92 9.82
C LEU A 61 6.83 6.03 8.34
N ALA A 62 6.98 4.92 7.63
CA ALA A 62 7.43 4.93 6.24
C ALA A 62 6.49 5.72 5.29
N PRO A 63 5.14 5.55 5.34
CA PRO A 63 4.23 6.36 4.53
C PRO A 63 4.30 7.85 4.88
N MET A 64 4.43 8.20 6.17
CA MET A 64 4.54 9.60 6.57
C MET A 64 5.80 10.26 5.99
N LEU A 65 6.94 9.57 6.04
CA LEU A 65 8.17 10.03 5.42
C LEU A 65 8.03 10.13 3.89
N GLY A 66 7.36 9.16 3.27
CA GLY A 66 7.08 9.17 1.84
C GLY A 66 6.25 10.39 1.42
N VAL A 67 5.20 10.73 2.17
CA VAL A 67 4.36 11.91 1.93
C VAL A 67 5.19 13.19 2.00
N VAL A 68 6.02 13.34 3.05
CA VAL A 68 6.88 14.51 3.21
C VAL A 68 7.84 14.64 2.03
N ILE A 69 8.50 13.56 1.62
CA ILE A 69 9.42 13.56 0.47
C ILE A 69 8.65 13.90 -0.82
N GLY A 70 7.50 13.26 -1.03
CA GLY A 70 6.65 13.47 -2.20
C GLY A 70 6.14 14.90 -2.32
N LEU A 71 5.87 15.58 -1.21
CA LEU A 71 5.46 16.99 -1.20
C LEU A 71 6.64 17.97 -1.28
N ALA A 72 7.82 17.58 -0.78
CA ALA A 72 9.01 18.43 -0.79
C ALA A 72 9.65 18.56 -2.19
N ILE A 73 9.38 17.63 -3.09
CA ILE A 73 9.92 17.62 -4.45
C ILE A 73 8.84 18.11 -5.42
N THR A 74 9.07 19.24 -6.09
CA THR A 74 8.17 19.69 -7.16
C THR A 74 8.38 18.84 -8.42
N ILE A 75 7.33 18.15 -8.86
CA ILE A 75 7.38 17.31 -10.06
C ILE A 75 6.77 18.08 -11.24
N PRO A 76 7.43 18.12 -12.41
CA PRO A 76 6.86 18.72 -13.61
C PRO A 76 5.50 18.08 -13.93
N SER A 77 4.52 18.88 -14.34
CA SER A 77 3.17 18.39 -14.66
C SER A 77 3.15 17.28 -15.72
N THR A 78 4.08 17.33 -16.68
CA THR A 78 4.28 16.29 -17.70
C THR A 78 4.77 14.95 -17.15
N MET A 79 5.32 14.94 -15.93
CA MET A 79 5.89 13.76 -15.27
C MET A 79 4.95 13.14 -14.23
N LEU A 80 3.89 13.84 -13.79
CA LEU A 80 2.97 13.33 -12.76
C LEU A 80 2.26 12.04 -13.21
N ALA A 81 1.64 12.06 -14.40
CA ALA A 81 0.95 10.89 -14.95
C ALA A 81 1.86 9.68 -15.20
N PRO A 82 3.02 9.78 -15.87
CA PRO A 82 3.90 8.63 -16.07
C PRO A 82 4.49 8.09 -14.75
N LEU A 83 4.73 8.97 -13.76
CA LEU A 83 5.19 8.53 -12.45
C LEU A 83 4.09 7.77 -11.69
N MET A 84 2.85 8.22 -11.76
CA MET A 84 1.70 7.48 -11.21
C MET A 84 1.49 6.14 -11.91
N ALA A 85 1.64 6.10 -13.23
CA ALA A 85 1.57 4.85 -13.99
C ALA A 85 2.67 3.86 -13.57
N LEU A 86 3.88 4.36 -13.30
CA LEU A 86 4.98 3.55 -12.76
C LEU A 86 4.62 2.97 -11.38
N PHE A 87 4.08 3.78 -10.46
CA PHE A 87 3.63 3.27 -9.16
C PHE A 87 2.57 2.19 -9.30
N ALA A 88 1.51 2.48 -10.08
CA ALA A 88 0.46 1.52 -10.34
C ALA A 88 1.01 0.21 -10.90
N GLY A 89 1.95 0.27 -11.85
CA GLY A 89 2.60 -0.90 -12.42
C GLY A 89 3.38 -1.73 -11.40
N ILE A 90 4.12 -1.09 -10.49
CA ILE A 90 4.86 -1.77 -9.42
C ILE A 90 3.89 -2.49 -8.47
N PHE A 91 2.81 -1.84 -8.04
CA PHE A 91 1.83 -2.46 -7.15
C PHE A 91 1.06 -3.59 -7.82
N LEU A 92 0.72 -3.44 -9.11
CA LEU A 92 0.12 -4.52 -9.89
C LEU A 92 1.06 -5.72 -9.99
N TYR A 93 2.36 -5.51 -10.21
CA TYR A 93 3.36 -6.57 -10.23
C TYR A 93 3.46 -7.28 -8.86
N ILE A 94 3.64 -6.52 -7.78
CA ILE A 94 3.74 -7.08 -6.42
C ILE A 94 2.46 -7.86 -6.07
N GLY A 95 1.29 -7.27 -6.31
CA GLY A 95 -0.01 -7.89 -6.02
C GLY A 95 -0.25 -9.16 -6.83
N ALA A 96 -0.12 -9.08 -8.15
CA ALA A 96 -0.52 -10.16 -9.06
C ALA A 96 0.55 -11.25 -9.20
N CYS A 97 1.83 -10.90 -9.19
CA CYS A 97 2.92 -11.85 -9.45
C CYS A 97 3.57 -12.39 -8.19
N GLU A 98 3.50 -11.68 -7.06
CA GLU A 98 4.14 -12.12 -5.82
C GLU A 98 3.10 -12.49 -4.75
N LEU A 99 2.24 -11.55 -4.35
CA LEU A 99 1.35 -11.71 -3.20
C LEU A 99 0.25 -12.75 -3.43
N VAL A 100 -0.49 -12.67 -4.54
CA VAL A 100 -1.57 -13.62 -4.85
C VAL A 100 -1.02 -15.05 -5.02
N PRO A 101 0.03 -15.30 -5.83
CA PRO A 101 0.59 -16.65 -5.96
C PRO A 101 1.18 -17.18 -4.66
N ARG A 102 1.81 -16.33 -3.84
CA ARG A 102 2.35 -16.72 -2.54
C ARG A 102 1.26 -17.07 -1.53
N SER A 103 0.16 -16.32 -1.51
CA SER A 103 -1.00 -16.63 -0.67
C SER A 103 -1.59 -18.00 -1.04
N GLN A 104 -1.75 -18.26 -2.34
CA GLN A 104 -2.25 -19.53 -2.86
C GLN A 104 -1.30 -20.71 -2.59
N SER A 105 0.02 -20.49 -2.61
CA SER A 105 0.98 -21.55 -2.31
C SER A 105 1.01 -21.93 -0.82
N LEU A 106 0.66 -20.98 0.07
CA LEU A 106 0.53 -21.22 1.51
C LEU A 106 -0.79 -21.91 1.89
N ASP A 107 -1.89 -21.54 1.24
CA ASP A 107 -3.19 -22.21 1.40
C ASP A 107 -3.95 -22.25 0.05
N PRO A 108 -3.85 -23.36 -0.73
CA PRO A 108 -4.42 -23.46 -2.08
C PRO A 108 -5.94 -23.68 -2.11
N ARG A 109 -6.65 -23.31 -1.05
CA ARG A 109 -8.10 -23.49 -0.93
C ARG A 109 -8.87 -22.35 -1.57
N LEU A 110 -10.14 -22.59 -1.89
CA LEU A 110 -11.07 -21.56 -2.40
C LEU A 110 -11.13 -20.30 -1.50
N ARG A 111 -10.84 -20.44 -0.21
CA ARG A 111 -10.85 -19.35 0.77
C ARG A 111 -9.82 -18.26 0.47
N THR A 112 -8.61 -18.59 0.02
CA THR A 112 -7.61 -17.57 -0.37
C THR A 112 -8.05 -16.82 -1.62
N GLY A 113 -8.63 -17.53 -2.60
CA GLY A 113 -9.26 -16.90 -3.77
C GLY A 113 -10.40 -15.94 -3.40
N MET A 114 -11.30 -16.37 -2.51
CA MET A 114 -12.38 -15.52 -1.99
C MET A 114 -11.85 -14.32 -1.19
N GLY A 115 -10.78 -14.50 -0.42
CA GLY A 115 -10.10 -13.44 0.32
C GLY A 115 -9.52 -12.37 -0.62
N THR A 116 -8.84 -12.78 -1.68
CA THR A 116 -8.33 -11.85 -2.72
C THR A 116 -9.49 -11.08 -3.37
N LEU A 117 -10.57 -11.76 -3.75
CA LEU A 117 -11.73 -11.13 -4.36
C LEU A 117 -12.40 -10.13 -3.41
N ALA A 118 -12.55 -10.50 -2.14
CA ALA A 118 -13.09 -9.63 -1.11
C ALA A 118 -12.22 -8.39 -0.89
N GLY A 119 -10.88 -8.54 -0.92
CA GLY A 119 -9.95 -7.41 -0.86
C GLY A 119 -10.11 -6.46 -2.04
N ILE A 120 -10.24 -6.98 -3.26
CA ILE A 120 -10.49 -6.17 -4.47
C ILE A 120 -11.82 -5.39 -4.32
N VAL A 121 -12.90 -6.06 -3.89
CA VAL A 121 -14.21 -5.43 -3.69
C VAL A 121 -14.15 -4.35 -2.60
N LEU A 122 -13.45 -4.60 -1.50
CA LEU A 122 -13.24 -3.62 -0.43
C LEU A 122 -12.52 -2.37 -0.96
N MET A 123 -11.43 -2.55 -1.71
CA MET A 123 -10.68 -1.43 -2.27
C MET A 123 -11.51 -0.64 -3.28
N LEU A 124 -12.30 -1.32 -4.12
CA LEU A 124 -13.23 -0.67 -5.05
C LEU A 124 -14.31 0.15 -4.31
N ALA A 125 -14.84 -0.38 -3.21
CA ALA A 125 -15.81 0.35 -2.40
C ALA A 125 -15.17 1.61 -1.81
N VAL A 126 -13.99 1.49 -1.19
CA VAL A 126 -13.27 2.62 -0.59
C VAL A 126 -12.96 3.71 -1.62
N THR A 127 -12.45 3.33 -2.80
CA THR A 127 -12.11 4.33 -3.83
C THR A 127 -13.35 4.95 -4.45
N HIS A 128 -14.47 4.23 -4.56
CA HIS A 128 -15.72 4.80 -5.03
C HIS A 128 -16.30 5.86 -4.08
N PHE A 129 -16.22 5.64 -2.76
CA PHE A 129 -16.68 6.63 -1.76
C PHE A 129 -15.73 7.82 -1.61
N ALA A 130 -14.47 7.71 -2.05
CA ALA A 130 -13.49 8.78 -2.03
C ALA A 130 -13.58 9.73 -3.24
N HIS A 131 -14.49 9.46 -4.18
CA HIS A 131 -14.62 10.13 -5.47
C HIS A 131 -15.74 11.17 -5.52
#